data_AF-A0A2X2X0C0-F1
#
_entry.id   AF-A0A2X2X0C0-F1
#
_cell.length_a   1.000
_cell.length_b   1.000
_cell.length_c   1.000
_cell.angle_alpha   90.00
_cell.angle_beta   90.00
_cell.angle_gamma   90.00
#
_symmetry.space_group_name_H-M   'P 1'
#
loop_
_entity.id
_entity.type
_entity.pdbx_description
1 polymer ?
#
loop_
_entity_poly.entity_id
_entity_poly.type
_entity_poly.pdbx_seq_one_letter_code
_entity_poly.pdbx_strand_id
1 'polypeptide(L)'
;MNIFGGAVLLIMFIVLAVFPFLVSGSIKILIVVAILYYPVWAVAMYRFFRYMRRNMAIAIKKIIVDDKGVHFYKKDGSVDDVLYSQLGPSYLSDNYEVYISTQHKTWMLAVGIDRSEIKVVFDGTHLGSMYYIKNARALRARFIEGIARFRPDLRIDPLVFEEFSIHPEKFTFDGKRYMKHVVDNAVGVGVLLLISGLIIVIIRIMK
;
A
#
# COMPACT_ATOMS: atom_id res chain seq x y z
N MET A 1 8.01 6.45 5.04
CA MET A 1 7.52 7.82 4.78
C MET A 1 8.35 8.39 3.64
N ASN A 2 7.74 8.66 2.48
CA ASN A 2 8.43 9.30 1.37
C ASN A 2 9.04 10.63 1.84
N ILE A 3 10.23 10.99 1.35
CA ILE A 3 10.93 12.25 1.69
C ILE A 3 9.98 13.44 1.52
N PHE A 4 9.16 13.41 0.46
CA PHE A 4 8.12 14.40 0.19
C PHE A 4 7.01 14.44 1.25
N GLY A 5 6.49 13.28 1.65
CA GLY A 5 5.46 13.20 2.69
C GLY A 5 5.98 13.65 4.06
N GLY A 6 7.23 13.34 4.38
CA GLY A 6 7.88 13.82 5.60
C GLY A 6 8.09 15.33 5.63
N ALA A 7 8.49 15.92 4.50
CA ALA A 7 8.64 17.37 4.36
C ALA A 7 7.30 18.10 4.56
N VAL A 8 6.22 17.62 3.95
CA VAL A 8 4.87 18.20 4.13
C VAL A 8 4.43 18.14 5.59
N LEU A 9 4.65 17.00 6.26
CA LEU A 9 4.28 16.82 7.67
C LEU A 9 5.09 17.76 8.58
N LEU A 10 6.37 17.94 8.29
CA LEU A 10 7.24 18.87 9.01
C LEU A 10 6.81 20.33 8.81
N ILE A 11 6.47 20.73 7.57
CA ILE A 11 5.93 22.07 7.27
C ILE A 11 4.62 22.29 8.06
N MET A 12 3.72 21.30 8.07
CA MET A 12 2.47 21.39 8.83
C MET A 12 2.73 21.59 10.33
N PHE A 13 3.71 20.88 10.91
CA PHE A 13 4.08 21.08 12.31
C PHE A 13 4.67 22.45 12.60
N ILE A 14 5.47 23.01 11.69
CA ILE A 14 6.00 24.37 11.81
C ILE A 14 4.85 25.38 11.78
N VAL A 15 3.93 25.25 10.83
CA VAL A 15 2.76 26.14 10.73
C VAL A 15 1.92 26.09 12.00
N LEU A 16 1.65 24.90 12.55
CA LEU A 16 0.93 24.73 13.81
C LEU A 16 1.70 25.33 15.00
N ALA A 17 3.02 25.16 15.06
CA ALA A 17 3.84 25.72 16.14
C ALA A 17 3.85 27.25 16.15
N VAL A 18 3.78 27.88 14.98
CA VAL A 18 3.78 29.35 14.81
C VAL A 18 2.36 29.93 14.82
N PHE A 19 1.31 29.10 14.74
CA PHE A 19 -0.09 29.52 14.70
C PHE A 19 -0.49 30.56 15.76
N PRO A 20 -0.10 30.44 17.04
CA PRO A 20 -0.39 31.47 18.05
C PRO A 20 0.17 32.85 17.69
N PHE A 21 1.35 32.93 17.06
CA PHE A 21 1.96 34.18 16.63
C PHE A 21 1.24 34.80 15.42
N LEU A 22 0.60 33.99 14.58
CA LEU A 22 -0.13 34.47 13.40
C LEU A 22 -1.52 35.04 13.76
N VAL A 23 -2.15 34.52 14.82
CA VAL A 23 -3.50 34.93 15.24
C VAL A 23 -3.47 36.11 16.22
N SER A 24 -2.35 36.33 16.88
CA SER A 24 -2.27 37.31 17.98
C SER A 24 -1.78 38.68 17.50
N GLY A 25 -2.69 39.64 17.38
CA GLY A 25 -2.35 41.04 17.08
C GLY A 25 -1.76 41.84 18.25
N SER A 26 -1.74 41.29 19.46
CA SER A 26 -1.13 41.93 20.65
C SER A 26 -0.42 40.93 21.55
N ILE A 27 0.62 41.40 22.26
CA ILE A 27 1.44 40.58 23.18
C ILE A 27 0.59 39.95 24.30
N LYS A 28 -0.41 40.65 24.82
CA LYS A 28 -1.27 40.13 25.89
C LYS A 28 -2.12 38.95 25.41
N ILE A 29 -2.71 39.07 24.21
CA ILE A 29 -3.49 38.00 23.58
C ILE A 29 -2.58 36.80 23.26
N LEU A 30 -1.37 37.06 22.76
CA LEU A 30 -0.38 36.02 22.48
C LEU A 30 -0.06 35.17 23.71
N ILE A 31 0.20 35.80 24.86
CA ILE A 31 0.52 35.09 26.10
C ILE A 31 -0.65 34.17 26.51
N VAL A 32 -1.88 34.68 26.48
CA VAL A 32 -3.08 33.90 26.86
C VAL A 32 -3.29 32.72 25.90
N VAL A 33 -3.21 32.97 24.59
CA VAL A 33 -3.38 31.93 23.56
C VAL A 33 -2.27 30.89 23.65
N ALA A 34 -1.02 31.29 23.84
CA ALA A 34 0.13 30.39 23.96
C ALA A 34 0.01 29.44 25.16
N ILE A 35 -0.39 29.95 26.32
CA ILE A 35 -0.57 29.15 27.55
C ILE A 35 -1.64 28.07 27.35
N LEU A 36 -2.71 28.36 26.62
CA LEU A 36 -3.77 27.38 26.34
C LEU A 36 -3.39 26.42 25.20
N TYR A 37 -2.72 26.92 24.17
CA TYR A 37 -2.43 26.18 22.95
C TYR A 37 -1.28 25.17 23.12
N TYR A 38 -0.14 25.59 23.67
CA TYR A 38 1.06 24.75 23.69
C TYR A 38 0.94 23.47 24.51
N PRO A 39 0.25 23.44 25.69
CA PRO A 39 0.06 22.20 26.42
C PRO A 39 -0.78 21.16 25.63
N VAL A 40 -1.86 21.61 24.98
CA VAL A 40 -2.71 20.74 24.16
C VAL A 40 -1.92 20.23 22.95
N TRP A 41 -1.18 21.11 22.29
CA TRP A 41 -0.32 20.76 21.17
C TRP A 41 0.78 19.78 21.57
N ALA A 42 1.42 19.96 22.73
CA ALA A 42 2.46 19.06 23.24
C ALA A 42 1.91 17.65 23.52
N VAL A 43 0.71 17.54 24.10
CA VAL A 43 0.07 16.23 24.33
C VAL A 43 -0.29 15.55 23.01
N ALA A 44 -0.84 16.31 22.05
CA ALA A 44 -1.15 15.78 20.72
C ALA A 44 0.13 15.27 20.01
N MET A 45 1.20 16.05 20.08
CA MET A 45 2.51 15.72 19.52
C MET A 45 3.09 14.46 20.16
N TYR A 46 3.05 14.36 21.49
CA TYR A 46 3.49 13.18 22.22
C TYR A 46 2.74 11.91 21.79
N ARG A 47 1.41 11.98 21.71
CA ARG A 47 0.58 10.85 21.25
C ARG A 47 0.90 10.48 19.80
N PHE A 48 1.05 11.46 18.92
CA PHE A 48 1.39 11.25 17.52
C PHE A 48 2.76 10.56 17.38
N PHE A 49 3.80 11.06 18.05
CA PHE A 49 5.13 10.43 18.01
C PHE A 49 5.13 9.03 18.61
N ARG A 50 4.39 8.80 19.69
CA ARG A 50 4.27 7.46 20.29
C ARG A 50 3.58 6.49 19.35
N TYR A 51 2.52 6.92 18.67
CA TYR A 51 1.82 6.13 17.65
C TYR A 51 2.75 5.82 16.47
N MET A 52 3.42 6.84 15.92
CA MET A 52 4.36 6.68 14.82
C MET A 52 5.51 5.73 15.18
N ARG A 53 6.11 5.89 16.36
CA ARG A 53 7.22 5.03 16.81
C ARG A 53 6.79 3.57 16.92
N ARG A 54 5.59 3.30 17.45
CA ARG A 54 5.04 1.93 17.53
C ARG A 54 4.88 1.32 16.14
N ASN A 55 4.27 2.04 15.21
CA ASN A 55 4.06 1.54 13.85
C ASN A 55 5.39 1.35 13.09
N MET A 56 6.38 2.20 13.34
CA MET A 56 7.73 2.07 12.76
C MET A 56 8.52 0.88 13.32
N ALA A 57 8.25 0.46 14.56
CA ALA A 57 8.89 -0.72 15.15
C ALA A 57 8.41 -2.04 14.51
N ILE A 58 7.16 -2.07 14.04
CA ILE A 58 6.51 -3.23 13.41
C ILE A 58 6.78 -3.26 11.88
N ALA A 59 7.56 -2.31 11.35
CA ALA A 59 7.84 -2.24 9.93
C ALA A 59 8.61 -3.47 9.42
N ILE A 60 8.22 -3.97 8.25
CA ILE A 60 8.90 -5.08 7.58
C ILE A 60 10.31 -4.64 7.18
N LYS A 61 11.31 -5.41 7.62
CA LYS A 61 12.74 -5.24 7.33
C LYS A 61 13.18 -6.09 6.15
N LYS A 62 12.67 -7.32 6.05
CA LYS A 62 13.08 -8.29 5.02
C LYS A 62 11.94 -9.25 4.73
N ILE A 63 11.77 -9.60 3.46
CA ILE A 63 10.87 -10.67 3.03
C ILE A 63 11.74 -11.79 2.45
N ILE A 64 11.48 -13.02 2.85
CA ILE A 64 12.08 -14.23 2.28
C ILE A 64 10.94 -15.11 1.79
N VAL A 65 11.08 -15.63 0.57
CA VAL A 65 10.20 -16.65 0.03
C VAL A 65 11.05 -17.89 -0.18
N ASP A 66 10.65 -19.01 0.41
CA ASP A 66 11.34 -20.29 0.33
C ASP A 66 10.36 -21.45 0.05
N ASP A 67 10.82 -22.68 0.20
CA ASP A 67 10.02 -23.88 -0.09
C ASP A 67 8.88 -24.13 0.94
N LYS A 68 8.86 -23.41 2.06
CA LYS A 68 7.81 -23.52 3.09
C LYS A 68 6.74 -22.45 2.94
N GLY A 69 7.12 -21.26 2.47
CA GLY A 69 6.18 -20.16 2.27
C GLY A 69 6.87 -18.80 2.18
N VAL A 70 6.15 -17.75 2.59
CA VAL A 70 6.70 -16.41 2.72
C VAL A 70 6.83 -16.01 4.19
N HIS A 71 7.99 -15.41 4.49
CA HIS A 71 8.41 -15.00 5.83
C HIS A 71 8.67 -13.50 5.85
N PHE A 72 7.94 -12.78 6.70
CA PHE A 72 8.02 -11.33 6.87
C PHE A 72 8.79 -11.00 8.16
N TYR A 73 10.06 -10.68 8.03
CA TYR A 73 10.90 -10.27 9.15
C TYR A 73 10.68 -8.80 9.46
N LYS A 74 10.24 -8.50 10.69
CA LYS A 74 10.01 -7.13 11.16
C LYS A 74 11.22 -6.56 11.88
N LYS A 75 11.21 -5.25 12.11
CA LYS A 75 12.30 -4.54 12.81
C LYS A 75 12.37 -4.86 14.30
N ASP A 76 11.26 -5.23 14.92
CA ASP A 76 11.18 -5.66 16.33
C ASP A 76 11.69 -7.10 16.57
N GLY A 77 12.03 -7.81 15.50
CA GLY A 77 12.50 -9.21 15.54
C GLY A 77 11.38 -10.24 15.43
N SER A 78 10.11 -9.83 15.39
CA SER A 78 9.01 -10.74 15.09
C SER A 78 9.05 -11.17 13.63
N VAL A 79 8.52 -12.37 13.37
CA VAL A 79 8.37 -12.93 12.02
C VAL A 79 6.91 -13.31 11.84
N ASP A 80 6.29 -12.79 10.79
CA ASP A 80 4.96 -13.25 10.36
C ASP A 80 5.16 -14.19 9.17
N ASP A 81 4.50 -15.35 9.19
CA ASP A 81 4.66 -16.39 8.19
C ASP A 81 3.33 -16.68 7.50
N VAL A 82 3.40 -16.91 6.20
CA VAL A 82 2.29 -17.46 5.41
C VAL A 82 2.82 -18.72 4.73
N LEU A 83 2.51 -19.87 5.32
CA LEU A 83 3.03 -21.17 4.91
C LEU A 83 2.14 -21.83 3.86
N TYR A 84 2.74 -22.52 2.90
CA TYR A 84 2.00 -23.26 1.87
C TYR A 84 1.10 -24.36 2.47
N SER A 85 1.53 -24.95 3.59
CA SER A 85 0.75 -25.99 4.28
C SER A 85 -0.54 -25.46 4.92
N GLN A 86 -0.61 -24.17 5.24
CA GLN A 86 -1.77 -23.52 5.86
C GLN A 86 -2.79 -23.02 4.83
N LEU A 87 -2.41 -22.98 3.56
CA LEU A 87 -3.29 -22.51 2.49
C LEU A 87 -4.48 -23.47 2.33
N GLY A 88 -5.64 -22.93 2.00
CA GLY A 88 -6.85 -23.72 1.86
C GLY A 88 -8.00 -22.92 1.26
N PRO A 89 -9.20 -23.50 1.26
CA PRO A 89 -10.39 -22.82 0.76
C PRO A 89 -10.70 -21.57 1.58
N SER A 90 -11.16 -20.52 0.90
CA SER A 90 -11.70 -19.29 1.48
C SER A 90 -13.22 -19.27 1.28
N TYR A 91 -13.97 -18.79 2.27
CA TYR A 91 -15.43 -18.59 2.09
C TYR A 91 -15.80 -17.45 1.13
N LEU A 92 -14.82 -16.62 0.75
CA LEU A 92 -15.06 -15.42 -0.06
C LEU A 92 -14.90 -15.66 -1.56
N SER A 93 -14.41 -16.83 -1.96
CA SER A 93 -14.24 -17.21 -3.36
C SER A 93 -14.60 -18.68 -3.55
N ASP A 94 -15.69 -18.93 -4.26
CA ASP A 94 -16.21 -20.28 -4.48
C ASP A 94 -15.39 -21.08 -5.52
N ASN A 95 -14.64 -20.40 -6.38
CA ASN A 95 -14.00 -21.00 -7.56
C ASN A 95 -12.47 -21.07 -7.48
N TYR A 96 -11.85 -20.20 -6.68
CA TYR A 96 -10.39 -20.03 -6.63
C TYR A 96 -9.92 -19.75 -5.20
N GLU A 97 -8.92 -20.48 -4.72
CA GLU A 97 -8.33 -20.27 -3.39
C GLU A 97 -7.26 -19.18 -3.38
N VAL A 98 -6.73 -18.83 -4.55
CA VAL A 98 -5.77 -17.74 -4.75
C VAL A 98 -6.33 -16.79 -5.80
N TYR A 99 -6.66 -15.57 -5.39
CA TYR A 99 -7.33 -14.58 -6.24
C TYR A 99 -6.83 -13.17 -5.93
N ILE A 100 -7.31 -12.21 -6.72
CA ILE A 100 -7.02 -10.79 -6.48
C ILE A 100 -8.15 -10.20 -5.65
N SER A 101 -7.78 -9.50 -4.57
CA SER A 101 -8.71 -8.69 -3.78
C SER A 101 -8.26 -7.25 -3.76
N THR A 102 -9.20 -6.31 -3.71
CA THR A 102 -8.87 -4.89 -3.55
C THR A 102 -8.72 -4.53 -2.07
N GLN A 103 -7.74 -3.68 -1.77
CA GLN A 103 -7.67 -2.96 -0.50
C GLN A 103 -7.23 -1.53 -0.78
N HIS A 104 -8.00 -0.54 -0.33
CA HIS A 104 -7.73 0.88 -0.56
C HIS A 104 -7.41 1.23 -2.03
N LYS A 105 -8.17 0.66 -2.98
CA LYS A 105 -7.99 0.81 -4.44
C LYS A 105 -6.67 0.25 -5.00
N THR A 106 -5.97 -0.59 -4.25
CA THR A 106 -4.80 -1.33 -4.72
C THR A 106 -5.12 -2.82 -4.80
N TRP A 107 -4.76 -3.45 -5.91
CA TRP A 107 -4.90 -4.88 -6.11
C TRP A 107 -3.86 -5.64 -5.28
N MET A 108 -4.33 -6.58 -4.47
CA MET A 108 -3.52 -7.40 -3.58
C MET A 108 -3.78 -8.87 -3.83
N LEU A 109 -2.75 -9.69 -3.63
CA LEU A 109 -2.88 -11.14 -3.67
C LEU A 109 -3.62 -11.59 -2.41
N ALA A 110 -4.76 -12.22 -2.57
CA ALA A 110 -5.50 -12.85 -1.48
C ALA A 110 -5.33 -14.36 -1.55
N VAL A 111 -5.10 -14.97 -0.39
CA VAL A 111 -5.01 -16.42 -0.23
C VAL A 111 -5.92 -16.88 0.89
N GLY A 112 -6.58 -18.03 0.70
CA GLY A 112 -7.39 -18.64 1.75
C GLY A 112 -6.52 -19.33 2.81
N ILE A 113 -6.79 -19.07 4.09
CA ILE A 113 -6.19 -19.76 5.26
C ILE A 113 -7.30 -20.00 6.27
N ASP A 114 -7.49 -21.26 6.69
CA ASP A 114 -8.49 -21.67 7.68
C ASP A 114 -9.89 -21.09 7.43
N ARG A 115 -10.32 -21.08 6.16
CA ARG A 115 -11.61 -20.52 5.70
C ARG A 115 -11.75 -19.01 5.85
N SER A 116 -10.68 -18.31 6.20
CA SER A 116 -10.53 -16.86 6.12
C SER A 116 -9.69 -16.46 4.91
N GLU A 117 -9.68 -15.17 4.55
CA GLU A 117 -8.73 -14.64 3.55
C GLU A 117 -7.60 -13.87 4.24
N ILE A 118 -6.38 -14.05 3.75
CA ILE A 118 -5.23 -13.25 4.12
C ILE A 118 -4.71 -12.53 2.88
N LYS A 119 -4.50 -11.22 2.99
CA LYS A 119 -3.92 -10.40 1.92
C LYS A 119 -2.41 -10.35 2.09
N VAL A 120 -1.69 -10.83 1.07
CA VAL A 120 -0.23 -10.95 1.09
C VAL A 120 0.39 -9.73 0.38
N VAL A 121 1.07 -8.90 1.16
CA VAL A 121 1.58 -7.59 0.71
C VAL A 121 3.10 -7.63 0.56
N PHE A 122 3.58 -7.58 -0.67
CA PHE A 122 5.02 -7.64 -1.01
C PHE A 122 5.68 -6.28 -1.20
N ASP A 123 4.90 -5.21 -1.35
CA ASP A 123 5.39 -3.87 -1.71
C ASP A 123 6.01 -3.09 -0.54
N GLY A 124 5.96 -3.65 0.68
CA GLY A 124 6.49 -3.02 1.88
C GLY A 124 5.75 -1.74 2.27
N THR A 125 4.51 -1.53 1.81
CA THR A 125 3.71 -0.32 2.07
C THR A 125 3.15 -0.22 3.48
N HIS A 126 3.51 -1.12 4.38
CA HIS A 126 3.14 -1.02 5.80
C HIS A 126 3.52 0.37 6.35
N LEU A 127 2.54 1.02 6.99
CA LEU A 127 2.72 2.31 7.64
C LEU A 127 3.92 2.25 8.60
N GLY A 128 4.95 3.05 8.33
CA GLY A 128 6.20 3.06 9.11
C GLY A 128 7.38 2.37 8.43
N SER A 129 7.17 1.66 7.31
CA SER A 129 8.28 1.23 6.46
C SER A 129 9.01 2.44 5.88
N MET A 130 10.31 2.52 6.18
CA MET A 130 11.23 3.49 5.57
C MET A 130 11.84 2.94 4.27
N TYR A 131 11.64 1.65 3.98
CA TYR A 131 12.30 0.98 2.86
C TYR A 131 11.27 0.38 1.90
N TYR A 132 11.37 0.78 0.64
CA TYR A 132 10.64 0.13 -0.44
C TYR A 132 11.33 -1.17 -0.82
N ILE A 133 10.55 -2.25 -0.88
CA ILE A 133 11.04 -3.56 -1.31
C ILE A 133 11.16 -3.53 -2.83
N LYS A 134 12.38 -3.26 -3.32
CA LYS A 134 12.64 -3.08 -4.77
C LYS A 134 12.29 -4.30 -5.61
N ASN A 135 12.38 -5.49 -5.04
CA ASN A 135 12.13 -6.78 -5.69
C ASN A 135 10.74 -7.37 -5.38
N ALA A 136 9.78 -6.56 -4.93
CA ALA A 136 8.43 -7.00 -4.56
C ALA A 136 7.74 -7.86 -5.65
N ARG A 137 7.90 -7.49 -6.93
CA ARG A 137 7.32 -8.25 -8.06
C ARG A 137 7.91 -9.65 -8.17
N ALA A 138 9.24 -9.78 -8.04
CA ALA A 138 9.92 -11.06 -8.09
C ALA A 138 9.55 -11.94 -6.88
N LEU A 139 9.45 -11.35 -5.69
CA LEU A 139 9.00 -12.06 -4.48
C LEU A 139 7.57 -12.59 -4.64
N ARG A 140 6.65 -11.76 -5.15
CA ARG A 140 5.27 -12.18 -5.41
C ARG A 140 5.23 -13.34 -6.41
N ALA A 141 5.97 -13.23 -7.50
CA ALA A 141 6.00 -14.26 -8.54
C ALA A 141 6.58 -15.58 -8.03
N ARG A 142 7.67 -15.53 -7.25
CA ARG A 142 8.21 -16.70 -6.55
C ARG A 142 7.24 -17.31 -5.55
N PHE A 143 6.48 -16.49 -4.83
CA PHE A 143 5.49 -17.01 -3.89
C PHE A 143 4.38 -17.76 -4.61
N ILE A 144 3.84 -17.20 -5.70
CA ILE A 144 2.81 -17.84 -6.53
C ILE A 144 3.34 -19.11 -7.20
N GLU A 145 4.60 -19.11 -7.67
CA GLU A 145 5.29 -20.31 -8.17
C GLU A 145 5.31 -21.41 -7.11
N GLY A 146 5.68 -21.07 -5.88
CA GLY A 146 5.68 -22.01 -4.77
C GLY A 146 4.28 -22.54 -4.43
N ILE A 147 3.23 -21.71 -4.52
CA ILE A 147 1.85 -22.23 -4.36
C ILE A 147 1.56 -23.28 -5.44
N ALA A 148 1.80 -22.96 -6.71
CA ALA A 148 1.55 -23.89 -7.81
C ALA A 148 2.35 -25.19 -7.69
N ARG A 149 3.58 -25.12 -7.14
CA ARG A 149 4.48 -26.26 -6.98
C ARG A 149 4.16 -27.12 -5.76
N PHE A 150 3.95 -26.51 -4.59
CA PHE A 150 3.80 -27.22 -3.31
C PHE A 150 2.34 -27.51 -2.96
N ARG A 151 1.40 -26.80 -3.60
CA ARG A 151 -0.05 -26.96 -3.42
C ARG A 151 -0.78 -26.97 -4.78
N PRO A 152 -0.48 -27.96 -5.65
CA PRO A 152 -1.15 -28.08 -6.95
C PRO A 152 -2.65 -28.40 -6.84
N ASP A 153 -3.13 -28.76 -5.64
CA ASP A 153 -4.53 -28.93 -5.31
C ASP A 153 -5.32 -27.60 -5.29
N LEU A 154 -4.64 -26.47 -5.11
CA LEU A 154 -5.27 -25.14 -5.03
C LEU A 154 -5.42 -24.52 -6.42
N ARG A 155 -6.57 -23.89 -6.67
CA ARG A 155 -6.87 -23.20 -7.93
C ARG A 155 -6.48 -21.74 -7.84
N ILE A 156 -5.55 -21.34 -8.70
CA ILE A 156 -5.13 -19.95 -8.85
C ILE A 156 -5.99 -19.30 -9.95
N ASP A 157 -6.61 -18.18 -9.62
CA ASP A 157 -7.37 -17.37 -10.57
C ASP A 157 -6.44 -16.86 -11.70
N PRO A 158 -6.76 -17.13 -12.99
CA PRO A 158 -5.99 -16.61 -14.13
C PRO A 158 -5.76 -15.09 -14.09
N LEU A 159 -6.69 -14.32 -13.52
CA LEU A 159 -6.57 -12.87 -13.38
C LEU A 159 -5.34 -12.47 -12.57
N VAL A 160 -4.89 -13.30 -11.61
CA VAL A 160 -3.66 -13.09 -10.82
C VAL A 160 -2.45 -12.90 -11.73
N PHE A 161 -2.36 -13.67 -12.81
CA PHE A 161 -1.25 -13.59 -13.77
C PHE A 161 -1.35 -12.36 -14.67
N GLU A 162 -2.57 -11.94 -15.01
CA GLU A 162 -2.81 -10.74 -15.82
C GLU A 162 -2.46 -9.47 -15.04
N GLU A 163 -3.11 -9.26 -13.89
CA GLU A 163 -2.96 -8.03 -13.10
C GLU A 163 -1.52 -7.83 -12.60
N PHE A 164 -0.86 -8.90 -12.17
CA PHE A 164 0.53 -8.82 -11.73
C PHE A 164 1.55 -8.94 -12.85
N SER A 165 1.11 -9.10 -14.10
CA SER A 165 1.96 -9.29 -15.28
C SER A 165 3.00 -10.41 -15.06
N ILE A 166 2.53 -11.57 -14.61
CA ILE A 166 3.36 -12.76 -14.37
C ILE A 166 3.07 -13.77 -15.48
N HIS A 167 4.11 -14.37 -16.03
CA HIS A 167 3.93 -15.45 -17.00
C HIS A 167 3.40 -16.71 -16.29
N PRO A 168 2.26 -17.30 -16.71
CA PRO A 168 1.61 -18.38 -15.96
C PRO A 168 2.45 -19.66 -15.84
N GLU A 169 3.27 -19.98 -16.85
CA GLU A 169 4.12 -21.17 -16.83
C GLU A 169 5.50 -20.95 -16.21
N LYS A 170 6.10 -19.76 -16.40
CA LYS A 170 7.48 -19.46 -16.00
C LYS A 170 7.57 -18.77 -14.65
N PHE A 171 6.45 -18.22 -14.17
CA PHE A 171 6.36 -17.42 -12.95
C PHE A 171 7.40 -16.29 -12.88
N THR A 172 7.73 -15.71 -14.04
CA THR A 172 8.60 -14.55 -14.17
C THR A 172 7.78 -13.32 -14.53
N PHE A 173 8.25 -12.15 -14.11
CA PHE A 173 7.64 -10.88 -14.51
C PHE A 173 7.75 -10.66 -16.02
N ASP A 174 6.61 -10.42 -16.68
CA ASP A 174 6.51 -10.11 -18.09
C ASP A 174 6.43 -8.58 -18.28
N GLY A 175 7.59 -7.98 -18.53
CA GLY A 175 7.70 -6.55 -18.79
C GLY A 175 6.97 -6.08 -20.05
N LYS A 176 6.80 -6.95 -21.06
CA LYS A 176 6.06 -6.60 -22.29
C LYS A 176 4.57 -6.51 -22.01
N ARG A 177 4.02 -7.51 -21.31
CA ARG A 177 2.63 -7.51 -20.86
C ARG A 177 2.36 -6.31 -19.95
N TYR A 178 3.24 -6.04 -19.00
CA TYR A 178 3.14 -4.87 -18.15
C TYR A 178 3.11 -3.56 -18.95
N MET A 179 4.02 -3.38 -19.91
CA MET A 179 4.05 -2.17 -20.73
C MET A 179 2.79 -2.03 -21.57
N LYS A 180 2.26 -3.14 -22.09
CA LYS A 180 0.98 -3.17 -22.79
C LYS A 180 -0.16 -2.65 -21.91
N HIS A 181 -0.29 -3.15 -20.67
CA HIS A 181 -1.32 -2.65 -19.72
C HIS A 181 -1.15 -1.17 -19.40
N VAL A 182 0.10 -0.68 -19.25
CA VAL A 182 0.37 0.73 -19.02
C VAL A 182 -0.08 1.58 -20.21
N VAL A 183 0.21 1.14 -21.44
CA VAL A 183 -0.20 1.83 -22.66
C VAL A 183 -1.72 1.81 -22.82
N ASP A 184 -2.36 0.65 -22.67
CA ASP A 184 -3.80 0.50 -22.81
C ASP A 184 -4.55 1.41 -21.80
N ASN A 185 -4.09 1.44 -20.55
CA ASN A 185 -4.65 2.34 -19.53
C ASN A 185 -4.39 3.82 -19.86
N ALA A 186 -3.19 4.17 -20.34
CA ALA A 186 -2.87 5.55 -20.72
C ALA A 186 -3.71 6.03 -21.90
N VAL A 187 -3.95 5.18 -22.90
CA VAL A 187 -4.84 5.46 -24.03
C VAL A 187 -6.27 5.68 -23.55
N GLY A 188 -6.78 4.80 -22.67
CA GLY A 188 -8.12 4.94 -22.08
C GLY A 188 -8.30 6.27 -21.34
N VAL A 189 -7.33 6.65 -20.50
CA VAL A 189 -7.32 7.95 -19.81
C VAL A 189 -7.25 9.11 -20.81
N GLY A 190 -6.40 9.00 -21.83
CA GLY A 190 -6.27 10.01 -22.88
C GLY A 190 -7.57 10.26 -23.64
N VAL A 191 -8.28 9.21 -24.04
CA VAL A 191 -9.60 9.31 -24.70
C VAL A 191 -10.62 9.98 -23.78
N LEU A 192 -10.64 9.61 -22.50
CA LEU A 192 -11.58 10.17 -21.53
C LEU A 192 -11.33 11.68 -21.31
N LEU A 193 -10.07 12.09 -21.26
CA LEU A 193 -9.68 13.51 -21.20
C LEU A 193 -10.08 14.27 -22.47
N LEU A 194 -9.90 13.70 -23.65
CA LEU A 194 -10.33 14.31 -24.91
C LEU A 194 -11.84 14.54 -24.96
N ILE A 195 -12.64 13.54 -24.56
CA ILE A 195 -14.10 13.66 -24.48
C ILE A 195 -14.49 14.76 -23.48
N SER A 196 -13.86 14.79 -22.30
CA SER A 196 -14.14 15.83 -21.30
C SER A 196 -13.81 17.23 -21.82
N GLY A 197 -12.71 17.39 -22.55
CA GLY A 197 -12.33 18.66 -23.19
C GLY A 197 -13.32 19.10 -24.26
N LEU A 198 -13.78 18.17 -25.10
CA LEU A 198 -14.80 18.46 -26.13
C LEU A 198 -16.12 18.92 -25.50
N ILE A 199 -16.56 18.27 -24.43
CA ILE A 199 -17.77 18.67 -23.69
C ILE A 199 -17.63 20.12 -23.16
N ILE A 200 -16.48 20.47 -22.59
CA ILE A 200 -16.21 21.83 -22.10
C ILE A 200 -16.26 22.86 -23.24
N VAL A 201 -15.68 22.54 -24.40
CA VAL A 201 -15.71 23.43 -25.58
C VAL A 201 -17.14 23.65 -26.07
N ILE A 202 -17.94 22.58 -26.18
CA ILE A 202 -19.34 22.66 -26.60
C ILE A 202 -20.15 23.54 -25.64
N ILE A 203 -20.01 23.33 -24.33
CA ILE A 203 -20.67 24.16 -23.31
C ILE A 203 -20.30 25.64 -23.44
N ARG A 204 -19.04 25.94 -23.79
CA ARG A 204 -18.57 27.31 -23.97
C ARG A 204 -19.10 27.98 -25.25
N ILE A 205 -19.37 27.21 -26.30
CA ILE A 205 -19.97 27.70 -27.55
C ILE A 205 -21.48 27.94 -27.40
N MET A 206 -22.15 27.14 -26.56
CA MET A 206 -23.59 27.26 -26.30
C MET A 206 -23.97 28.38 -25.31
N LYS A 207 -23.00 29.05 -24.70
CA LYS A 207 -23.19 30.12 -23.72
C LYS A 207 -22.79 31.46 -24.31
#